data_AF-A0A7G2M0R4-F1
#
_entry.id   AF-A0A7G2M0R4-F1
#
_cell.length_a   1.000
_cell.length_b   1.000
_cell.length_c   1.000
_cell.angle_alpha   90.00
_cell.angle_beta   90.00
_cell.angle_gamma   90.00
#
_symmetry.space_group_name_H-M   'P 1'
#
loop_
_entity.id
_entity.type
_entity.pdbx_description
1 polymer ?
#
loop_
_entity_poly.entity_id
_entity_poly.type
_entity_poly.pdbx_seq_one_letter_code
_entity_poly.pdbx_strand_id
1 'polypeptide(L)'
;WEFTRHDFLDDALRLLEAHPDVSSVCFRDTDNFFIEDAARAQIVNEDCAGISYARMDALSPKWYGYTFNPHLAPLSLWKEVGGFSGFKRESHISRHLRKQGKFTAFLKPGACQHIGFVSVAHKPPSAFKRFKNWLRGRPTPKA
;
A
#
# COMPACT_ATOMS: atom_id res chain seq x y z
N TRP A 1 4.97 0.92 -13.40
CA TRP A 1 4.48 2.17 -12.82
C TRP A 1 4.67 3.26 -13.84
N GLU A 2 3.67 4.11 -14.03
CA GLU A 2 3.77 5.28 -14.87
C GLU A 2 3.67 6.51 -13.97
N PHE A 3 4.66 7.40 -14.04
CA PHE A 3 4.66 8.66 -13.28
C PHE A 3 4.04 9.75 -14.16
N THR A 4 2.93 10.31 -13.71
CA THR A 4 2.17 11.35 -14.43
C THR A 4 2.54 12.75 -13.95
N ARG A 5 3.24 12.84 -12.82
CA ARG A 5 3.70 14.06 -12.16
C ARG A 5 5.12 13.84 -11.64
N HIS A 6 5.94 14.90 -11.59
CA HIS A 6 7.36 14.82 -11.25
C HIS A 6 7.80 15.77 -10.12
N ASP A 7 6.90 16.62 -9.64
CA ASP A 7 7.13 17.62 -8.57
C ASP A 7 6.75 17.10 -7.17
N PHE A 8 6.53 15.79 -7.02
CA PHE A 8 5.92 15.19 -5.83
C PHE A 8 6.88 14.93 -4.67
N LEU A 9 8.20 15.00 -4.88
CA LEU A 9 9.19 14.64 -3.86
C LEU A 9 9.24 15.67 -2.72
N ASP A 10 9.16 16.96 -3.03
CA ASP A 10 9.21 18.02 -2.03
C ASP A 10 7.95 18.04 -1.15
N ASP A 11 6.79 17.69 -1.72
CA ASP A 11 5.55 17.48 -0.96
C ASP A 11 5.71 16.29 0.01
N ALA A 12 6.27 15.19 -0.48
CA ALA A 12 6.44 13.98 0.32
C ALA A 12 7.43 14.17 1.49
N LEU A 13 8.54 14.89 1.26
CA LEU A 13 9.49 15.23 2.31
C LEU A 13 8.85 16.08 3.40
N ARG A 14 8.18 17.17 3.01
CA ARG A 14 7.49 18.06 3.96
C ARG A 14 6.43 17.33 4.77
N LEU A 15 5.68 16.41 4.16
CA LEU A 15 4.69 15.61 4.88
C LEU A 15 5.34 14.70 5.93
N LEU A 16 6.45 14.02 5.58
CA LEU A 16 7.18 13.16 6.52
C LEU A 16 7.81 13.94 7.67
N GLU A 17 8.28 15.16 7.41
CA GLU A 17 8.85 16.05 8.43
C GLU A 17 7.76 16.58 9.38
N ALA A 18 6.58 16.90 8.86
CA ALA A 18 5.47 17.41 9.65
C ALA A 18 4.71 16.33 10.44
N HIS A 19 4.69 15.08 9.96
CA HIS A 19 3.90 13.99 10.54
C HIS A 19 4.74 12.75 10.91
N PRO A 20 5.22 12.66 12.16
CA PRO A 20 6.01 11.50 12.64
C PRO A 20 5.26 10.15 12.63
N ASP A 21 3.93 10.19 12.57
CA ASP A 21 3.03 9.05 12.43
C ASP A 21 2.88 8.57 10.98
N VAL A 22 3.28 9.36 9.98
CA VAL A 22 3.37 8.89 8.60
C VAL A 22 4.57 7.95 8.45
N SER A 23 4.30 6.68 8.15
CA SER A 23 5.34 5.67 7.88
C SER A 23 5.97 5.85 6.50
N SER A 24 5.17 6.35 5.56
CA SER A 24 5.52 6.42 4.14
C SER A 24 4.51 7.29 3.41
N VAL A 25 4.99 8.04 2.42
CA VAL A 25 4.16 8.81 1.50
C VAL A 25 4.09 8.06 0.17
N CYS A 26 2.91 7.54 -0.17
CA CYS A 26 2.65 6.81 -1.39
C CYS A 26 2.28 7.75 -2.53
N PHE A 27 2.86 7.51 -3.70
CA PHE A 27 2.66 8.31 -4.90
C PHE A 27 1.55 7.77 -5.80
N ARG A 28 1.03 6.57 -5.51
CA ARG A 28 -0.05 5.99 -6.30
C ARG A 28 -1.34 6.73 -6.01
N ASP A 29 -2.05 7.15 -7.06
CA ASP A 29 -3.37 7.74 -6.88
C ASP A 29 -4.35 6.71 -6.28
N THR A 30 -5.11 7.11 -5.26
CA THR A 30 -6.12 6.24 -4.64
C THR A 30 -7.21 5.83 -5.63
N ASP A 31 -7.44 6.61 -6.69
CA ASP A 31 -8.47 6.32 -7.70
C ASP A 31 -8.03 5.19 -8.63
N ASN A 32 -6.73 4.87 -8.65
CA ASN A 32 -6.19 3.71 -9.34
C ASN A 32 -6.32 2.41 -8.52
N PHE A 33 -6.96 2.43 -7.34
CA PHE A 33 -7.31 1.23 -6.58
C PHE A 33 -8.74 0.77 -6.87
N PHE A 34 -8.92 -0.54 -6.99
CA PHE A 34 -10.25 -1.16 -7.00
C PHE A 34 -10.82 -1.17 -5.57
N ILE A 35 -11.60 -0.15 -5.25
CA ILE A 35 -12.28 0.03 -3.96
C ILE A 35 -13.75 0.23 -4.25
N GLU A 36 -14.59 -0.59 -3.64
CA GLU A 36 -16.05 -0.46 -3.70
C GLU A 36 -16.51 0.89 -3.15
N ASP A 37 -17.54 1.48 -3.74
CA ASP A 37 -17.97 2.85 -3.41
C ASP A 37 -18.35 3.02 -1.93
N ALA A 38 -19.02 2.03 -1.33
CA ALA A 38 -19.34 2.03 0.09
C ALA A 38 -18.10 2.05 0.99
N ALA A 39 -17.01 1.41 0.55
CA ALA A 39 -15.74 1.45 1.28
C ALA A 39 -15.01 2.78 1.07
N ARG A 40 -15.13 3.40 -0.12
CA ARG A 40 -14.51 4.70 -0.43
C ARG A 40 -14.91 5.81 0.55
N ALA A 41 -16.12 5.74 1.10
CA ALA A 41 -16.60 6.67 2.13
C ALA A 41 -15.79 6.64 3.44
N GLN A 42 -14.98 5.60 3.67
CA GLN A 42 -14.10 5.47 4.84
C GLN A 42 -12.71 6.09 4.60
N ILE A 43 -12.41 6.55 3.39
CA ILE A 43 -11.15 7.26 3.10
C ILE A 43 -11.25 8.66 3.71
N VAL A 44 -10.27 9.02 4.53
CA VAL A 44 -10.16 10.35 5.13
C VAL A 44 -9.21 11.17 4.27
N ASN A 45 -9.65 12.34 3.80
CA ASN A 45 -8.78 13.30 3.13
C ASN A 45 -8.33 14.35 4.14
N GLU A 46 -7.04 14.63 4.17
CA GLU A 46 -6.40 15.57 5.08
C GLU A 46 -5.53 16.54 4.27
N ASP A 47 -5.16 17.65 4.91
CA ASP A 47 -4.22 18.63 4.38
C ASP A 47 -3.16 18.93 5.43
N CYS A 48 -1.91 19.04 5.00
CA CYS A 48 -0.82 19.51 5.85
C CYS A 48 0.01 20.53 5.07
N ALA A 49 0.02 21.77 5.55
CA ALA A 49 0.74 22.87 4.92
C ALA A 49 0.44 23.03 3.42
N GLY A 50 -0.82 22.83 3.01
CA GLY A 50 -1.25 22.92 1.61
C GLY A 50 -0.95 21.66 0.77
N ILE A 51 -0.48 20.59 1.41
CA ILE A 51 -0.28 19.29 0.76
C ILE A 51 -1.46 18.40 1.14
N SER A 52 -2.33 18.16 0.15
CA SER A 52 -3.46 17.25 0.32
C SER A 52 -3.02 15.80 0.24
N TYR A 53 -3.55 14.97 1.14
CA TYR A 53 -3.31 13.53 1.15
C TYR A 53 -4.53 12.76 1.64
N ALA A 54 -4.55 11.46 1.38
CA ALA A 54 -5.59 10.55 1.82
C ALA A 54 -5.03 9.50 2.77
N ARG A 55 -5.86 9.13 3.75
CA ARG A 55 -5.67 8.01 4.67
C ARG A 55 -6.66 6.92 4.37
N MET A 56 -6.14 5.71 4.24
CA MET A 56 -6.88 4.53 3.82
C MET A 56 -6.91 3.43 4.91
N ASP A 57 -6.30 3.68 6.07
CA ASP A 57 -6.13 2.70 7.14
C ASP A 57 -7.44 2.24 7.81
N ALA A 58 -8.54 2.96 7.61
CA ALA A 58 -9.88 2.51 7.97
C ALA A 58 -10.40 1.36 7.09
N LEU A 59 -9.98 1.28 5.82
CA LEU A 59 -10.47 0.29 4.85
C LEU A 59 -10.08 -1.14 5.20
N SER A 60 -9.00 -1.34 5.96
CA SER A 60 -8.54 -2.68 6.29
C SER A 60 -7.68 -2.71 7.54
N PRO A 61 -7.90 -3.68 8.45
CA PRO A 61 -7.02 -3.86 9.59
C PRO A 61 -5.60 -4.36 9.19
N LYS A 62 -5.40 -4.80 7.94
CA LYS A 62 -4.16 -5.43 7.46
C LYS A 62 -3.26 -4.53 6.62
N TRP A 63 -3.80 -3.46 6.06
CA TRP A 63 -3.13 -2.65 5.02
C TRP A 63 -3.00 -1.19 5.45
N TYR A 64 -2.28 -0.41 4.63
CA TYR A 64 -2.15 1.05 4.76
C TYR A 64 -1.40 1.57 6.01
N GLY A 65 -0.66 0.71 6.71
CA GLY A 65 0.40 1.11 7.65
C GLY A 65 1.80 1.21 7.05
N TYR A 66 1.95 0.75 5.80
CA TYR A 66 3.16 0.82 4.97
C TYR A 66 2.81 0.28 3.59
N THR A 67 3.55 0.68 2.55
CA THR A 67 3.39 0.11 1.22
C THR A 67 4.69 -0.02 0.44
N PHE A 68 4.75 -0.99 -0.48
CA PHE A 68 5.81 -1.09 -1.50
C PHE A 68 5.35 -0.58 -2.88
N ASN A 69 4.16 0.03 -2.98
CA ASN A 69 3.89 0.95 -4.09
C ASN A 69 4.96 2.07 -4.09
N PRO A 70 5.19 2.78 -5.20
CA PRO A 70 6.14 3.88 -5.25
C PRO A 70 5.87 4.86 -4.11
N HIS A 71 6.87 5.04 -3.25
CA HIS A 71 6.73 5.81 -2.03
C HIS A 71 8.07 6.41 -1.58
N LEU A 72 7.98 7.38 -0.67
CA LEU A 72 9.09 7.83 0.16
C LEU A 72 8.85 7.40 1.61
N ALA A 73 9.90 6.98 2.32
CA ALA A 73 9.83 6.62 3.73
C ALA A 73 11.10 7.08 4.47
N PRO A 74 11.00 7.39 5.77
CA PRO A 74 12.18 7.74 6.56
C PRO A 74 13.17 6.58 6.66
N LEU A 75 14.46 6.87 6.52
CA LEU A 75 15.52 5.86 6.75
C LEU A 75 15.51 5.36 8.20
N SER A 76 15.15 6.21 9.17
CA SER A 76 15.00 5.84 10.58
C SER A 76 13.99 4.71 10.75
N LEU A 77 12.83 4.79 10.09
CA LEU A 77 11.81 3.74 10.13
C LEU A 77 12.38 2.39 9.67
N TRP A 78 13.15 2.36 8.58
CA TRP A 78 13.77 1.13 8.09
C TRP A 78 14.75 0.54 9.13
N LYS A 79 15.54 1.40 9.78
CA LYS A 79 16.47 0.98 10.84
C LYS A 79 15.72 0.46 12.07
N GLU A 80 14.66 1.14 12.49
CA GLU A 80 13.82 0.79 13.65
C GLU A 80 13.15 -0.58 13.48
N VAL A 81 12.65 -0.89 12.28
CA VAL A 81 12.02 -2.20 12.02
C VAL A 81 13.03 -3.32 11.78
N GLY A 82 14.34 -3.02 11.79
CA GLY A 82 15.40 -4.00 11.52
C GLY A 82 15.46 -4.45 10.07
N GLY A 83 15.05 -3.59 9.14
CA GLY A 83 14.87 -3.91 7.72
C GLY A 83 13.66 -4.78 7.42
N PHE A 84 13.46 -5.11 6.13
CA PHE A 84 12.23 -5.78 5.68
C PHE A 84 12.30 -7.31 5.64
N SER A 85 13.48 -7.90 5.84
CA SER A 85 13.69 -9.36 5.75
C SER A 85 12.88 -10.15 6.78
N GLY A 86 12.57 -9.55 7.94
CA GLY A 86 11.70 -10.14 8.96
C GLY A 86 10.22 -10.22 8.56
N PHE A 87 9.80 -9.51 7.51
CA PHE A 87 8.41 -9.44 7.07
C PHE A 87 8.20 -10.24 5.79
N LYS A 88 7.47 -11.36 5.88
CA LYS A 88 7.17 -12.20 4.71
C LYS A 88 6.36 -11.49 3.60
N ARG A 89 5.61 -10.44 3.94
CA ARG A 89 4.67 -9.74 3.06
C ARG A 89 4.53 -8.29 3.50
N GLU A 90 4.14 -7.42 2.58
CA GLU A 90 3.78 -6.02 2.86
C GLU A 90 2.74 -5.89 3.98
N SER A 91 1.67 -6.69 3.96
CA SER A 91 0.66 -6.69 5.04
C SER A 91 1.21 -7.05 6.42
N HIS A 92 2.39 -7.66 6.53
CA HIS A 92 3.00 -7.92 7.84
C HIS A 92 3.64 -6.67 8.42
N ILE A 93 4.45 -5.94 7.64
CA ILE A 93 5.02 -4.66 8.06
C ILE A 93 3.94 -3.61 8.25
N SER A 94 2.95 -3.58 7.36
CA SER A 94 1.79 -2.68 7.44
C SER A 94 1.07 -2.82 8.79
N ARG A 95 0.73 -4.04 9.21
CA ARG A 95 0.14 -4.28 10.54
C ARG A 95 1.07 -3.94 11.70
N HIS A 96 2.37 -4.22 11.56
CA HIS A 96 3.34 -3.92 12.60
C HIS A 96 3.40 -2.42 12.88
N LEU A 97 3.44 -1.59 11.83
CA LEU A 97 3.45 -0.14 11.94
C LEU A 97 2.09 0.43 12.39
N ARG A 98 0.96 -0.13 11.94
CA ARG A 98 -0.36 0.28 12.45
C ARG A 98 -0.52 0.07 13.96
N LYS A 99 0.08 -0.98 14.53
CA LYS A 99 0.09 -1.19 15.99
C LYS A 99 0.82 -0.10 16.77
N GLN A 100 1.69 0.66 16.09
CA GLN A 100 2.41 1.80 16.63
C GLN A 100 1.71 3.13 16.32
N GLY A 101 0.47 3.10 15.81
CA GLY A 101 -0.27 4.29 15.40
C GLY A 101 0.17 4.87 14.05
N LYS A 102 1.09 4.22 13.33
CA LYS A 102 1.60 4.73 12.05
C LYS A 102 0.70 4.36 10.86
N PHE A 103 0.69 5.22 9.85
CA PHE A 103 -0.09 5.04 8.63
C PHE A 103 0.66 5.49 7.36
N THR A 104 0.20 5.03 6.20
CA THR A 104 0.64 5.51 4.89
C THR A 104 -0.22 6.69 4.45
N ALA A 105 0.40 7.82 4.13
CA ALA A 105 -0.26 8.93 3.47
C ALA A 105 -0.23 8.73 1.96
N PHE A 106 -1.36 8.93 1.27
CA PHE A 106 -1.44 8.85 -0.19
C PHE A 106 -1.56 10.26 -0.76
N LEU A 107 -0.60 10.72 -1.56
CA LEU A 107 -0.64 12.08 -2.12
C LEU A 107 -1.91 12.30 -2.95
N LYS A 108 -2.49 13.50 -2.83
CA LYS A 108 -3.60 13.97 -3.63
C LYS A 108 -3.25 15.32 -4.29
N PRO A 109 -3.20 15.40 -5.63
CA PRO A 109 -3.33 14.28 -6.59
C PRO A 109 -2.16 13.29 -6.47
N GLY A 110 -2.42 12.02 -6.84
CA GLY A 110 -1.35 11.04 -6.95
C GLY A 110 -0.34 11.45 -8.02
N ALA A 111 0.87 10.90 -7.96
CA ALA A 111 1.93 11.15 -8.94
C ALA A 111 2.23 9.98 -9.86
N CYS A 112 1.68 8.79 -9.57
CA CYS A 112 1.84 7.63 -10.43
C CYS A 112 0.61 6.73 -10.47
N GLN A 113 0.54 5.92 -11.52
CA GLN A 113 -0.50 4.91 -11.74
C GLN A 113 0.10 3.53 -11.97
N HIS A 114 -0.65 2.50 -11.59
CA HIS A 114 -0.28 1.12 -11.83
C HIS A 114 -0.69 0.70 -13.25
N ILE A 115 0.30 0.41 -14.09
CA ILE A 115 0.11 -0.02 -15.50
C ILE A 115 0.30 -1.53 -15.70
N GLY A 116 0.62 -2.28 -14.65
CA GLY A 116 0.79 -3.74 -14.72
C GLY A 116 -0.52 -4.46 -14.44
N PHE A 117 -1.01 -5.30 -15.34
CA PHE A 117 -2.25 -6.05 -15.09
C PHE A 117 -2.01 -7.56 -14.92
N VAL A 118 -0.79 -8.02 -15.21
CA VAL A 118 -0.40 -9.43 -15.11
C VAL A 118 0.54 -9.61 -13.93
N SER A 119 0.11 -10.35 -12.92
CA SER A 119 0.97 -10.69 -11.79
C SER A 119 1.90 -11.84 -12.16
N VAL A 120 3.20 -11.56 -12.24
CA VAL A 120 4.24 -12.60 -12.35
C VAL A 120 4.45 -13.38 -11.03
N ALA A 121 3.87 -12.91 -9.92
CA ALA A 121 4.04 -13.52 -8.59
C ALA A 121 3.10 -14.71 -8.34
N HIS A 122 1.95 -14.75 -9.02
CA HIS A 122 1.02 -15.86 -8.90
C HIS A 122 1.44 -17.00 -9.84
N LYS A 123 2.31 -17.90 -9.33
CA LYS A 123 2.52 -19.18 -10.02
C LYS A 123 1.19 -19.94 -10.10
N PRO A 124 0.83 -20.52 -11.26
CA PRO A 124 -0.35 -21.37 -11.36
C PRO A 124 -0.23 -22.51 -10.31
N PRO A 125 -1.36 -22.95 -9.72
CA PRO A 125 -1.33 -24.00 -8.72
C PRO A 125 -0.69 -25.26 -9.30
N SER A 126 0.27 -25.85 -8.56
CA SER A 126 0.92 -27.10 -8.97
C SER A 126 -0.11 -28.21 -9.21
N ALA A 127 0.22 -29.19 -10.05
CA ALA A 127 -0.66 -30.32 -10.36
C ALA A 127 -1.18 -31.01 -9.08
N PHE A 128 -0.32 -31.20 -8.08
CA PHE A 128 -0.69 -31.74 -6.77
C PHE A 128 -1.72 -30.88 -6.02
N LYS A 129 -1.57 -29.55 -6.06
CA LYS A 129 -2.50 -28.62 -5.41
C LYS A 129 -3.85 -28.57 -6.15
N ARG A 130 -3.84 -28.71 -7.48
CA ARG A 130 -5.06 -28.84 -8.30
C ARG A 130 -5.81 -30.13 -7.96
N PHE A 131 -5.11 -31.26 -7.89
CA PHE A 131 -5.68 -32.55 -7.48
C PHE A 131 -6.27 -32.49 -6.06
N LYS A 132 -5.54 -31.92 -5.09
CA LYS A 132 -6.03 -31.77 -3.72
C LYS A 132 -7.26 -30.85 -3.62
N ASN A 133 -7.32 -29.79 -4.43
CA ASN A 133 -8.48 -28.90 -4.48
C ASN A 133 -9.69 -29.60 -5.10
N TRP A 134 -9.49 -30.39 -6.15
CA TRP A 134 -10.52 -31.23 -6.78
C TRP A 134 -11.10 -32.25 -5.79
N LEU A 135 -10.25 -32.99 -5.07
CA LEU A 135 -10.68 -33.91 -4.00
C LEU A 135 -11.49 -33.23 -2.89
N ARG A 136 -11.29 -31.93 -2.68
CA ARG A 136 -11.98 -31.13 -1.66
C ARG A 136 -13.20 -30.37 -2.19
N GLY A 137 -13.62 -30.64 -3.43
CA GLY A 137 -14.76 -29.97 -4.06
C GLY A 137 -14.56 -28.46 -4.25
N ARG A 138 -13.31 -27.97 -4.22
CA ARG A 138 -13.03 -26.52 -4.38
C ARG A 138 -12.86 -26.21 -5.86
N PRO A 139 -13.50 -25.13 -6.38
CA PRO A 139 -13.34 -24.74 -7.77
C PRO A 139 -11.86 -24.46 -8.06
N THR A 140 -11.35 -25.06 -9.13
CA THR A 140 -10.01 -24.75 -9.64
C THR A 140 -10.00 -23.31 -10.15
N PRO A 141 -9.04 -22.46 -9.74
CA PRO A 141 -8.90 -21.14 -10.33
C PRO A 141 -8.71 -21.29 -11.84
N LYS A 142 -9.47 -20.54 -12.64
CA LYS A 142 -9.23 -20.45 -14.08
C LYS A 142 -7.84 -19.83 -14.29
N ALA A 143 -7.12 -20.38 -15.28
CA ALA A 143 -5.82 -19.88 -15.72
C ALA A 143 -5.97 -18.50 -16.36
#